data_AF-A0A6M4MFE9-F1
#
_entry.id   AF-A0A6M4MFE9-F1
#
_cell.length_a   1.000
_cell.length_b   1.000
_cell.length_c   1.000
_cell.angle_alpha   90.00
_cell.angle_beta   90.00
_cell.angle_gamma   90.00
#
_symmetry.space_group_name_H-M   'P 1'
#
loop_
_entity.id
_entity.type
_entity.pdbx_description
1 polymer ?
#
loop_
_entity_poly.entity_id
_entity_poly.type
_entity_poly.pdbx_seq_one_letter_code
_entity_poly.pdbx_strand_id
1 'polypeptide(L)'
;MLFDEDGSLWALVRRDADTFTAQLGFAKAPYRRWQWKDLGEYIGGPVMHRLSSEHALVAGRVWTGKQVYTQVWLLHLPSAKLLPLIRLPSGGDNSYPGMVIKGDALYLSYYSAHIDGQPRVYLATLTGINTLLNIIKQ
;
A
#
# COMPACT_ATOMS: atom_id res chain seq x y z
N MET A 1 0.08 9.14 2.20
CA MET A 1 0.88 10.25 1.61
C MET A 1 2.30 10.10 2.09
N LEU A 2 3.30 10.51 1.31
CA LEU A 2 4.71 10.52 1.69
C LEU A 2 5.38 11.82 1.21
N PHE A 3 6.13 12.48 2.07
CA PHE A 3 6.96 13.63 1.71
C PHE A 3 8.38 13.19 1.34
N ASP A 4 8.94 13.81 0.31
CA ASP A 4 10.36 13.73 -0.01
C ASP A 4 11.14 14.82 0.72
N GLU A 5 12.47 14.69 0.78
CA GLU A 5 13.35 15.66 1.44
C GLU A 5 13.28 17.05 0.81
N ASP A 6 13.01 17.14 -0.50
CA ASP A 6 12.83 18.42 -1.21
C ASP A 6 11.43 19.04 -1.01
N GLY A 7 10.60 18.43 -0.16
CA GLY A 7 9.23 18.86 0.12
C GLY A 7 8.20 18.44 -0.93
N SER A 8 8.59 17.68 -1.96
CA SER A 8 7.64 17.07 -2.89
C SER A 8 6.77 16.02 -2.19
N LEU A 9 5.57 15.80 -2.71
CA LEU A 9 4.54 14.95 -2.11
C LEU A 9 4.11 13.84 -3.06
N TRP A 10 4.08 12.63 -2.53
CA TRP A 10 3.43 11.47 -3.13
C TRP A 10 2.09 11.19 -2.45
N ALA A 11 1.03 11.08 -3.24
CA ALA A 11 -0.30 10.69 -2.76
C ALA A 11 -0.77 9.42 -3.47
N LEU A 12 -1.22 8.45 -2.69
CA LEU A 12 -1.88 7.26 -3.21
C LEU A 12 -3.37 7.40 -2.94
N VAL A 13 -4.18 7.36 -3.99
CA VAL A 13 -5.63 7.57 -3.89
C VAL A 13 -6.40 6.38 -4.44
N ARG A 14 -7.42 5.95 -3.69
CA ARG A 14 -8.47 5.05 -4.17
C ARG A 14 -9.32 5.79 -5.19
N ARG A 15 -9.80 5.09 -6.22
CA ARG A 15 -10.82 5.60 -7.14
C ARG A 15 -12.04 4.69 -7.14
N ASP A 16 -13.22 5.30 -7.20
CA ASP A 16 -14.51 4.63 -7.32
C ASP A 16 -15.21 4.96 -8.66
N ALA A 17 -14.41 5.28 -9.69
CA ALA A 17 -14.85 5.63 -11.04
C ALA A 17 -13.90 5.09 -12.12
N ASP A 18 -14.35 5.14 -13.38
CA ASP A 18 -13.71 4.60 -14.59
C ASP A 18 -13.21 3.14 -14.43
N THR A 19 -11.89 2.92 -14.37
CA THR A 19 -11.23 1.63 -14.21
C THR A 19 -11.23 1.12 -12.78
N PHE A 20 -11.61 1.96 -11.80
CA PHE A 20 -11.50 1.71 -10.36
C PHE A 20 -10.06 1.51 -9.85
N THR A 21 -9.05 1.61 -10.72
CA THR A 21 -7.65 1.45 -10.35
C THR A 21 -7.15 2.66 -9.57
N ALA A 22 -6.31 2.40 -8.57
CA ALA A 22 -5.72 3.42 -7.72
C ALA A 22 -4.73 4.28 -8.51
N GLN A 23 -4.56 5.52 -8.08
CA GLN A 23 -3.61 6.45 -8.70
C GLN A 23 -2.53 6.92 -7.75
N LEU A 24 -1.33 7.02 -8.29
CA LEU A 24 -0.17 7.61 -7.64
C LEU A 24 0.03 9.02 -8.18
N GLY A 25 -0.22 10.01 -7.33
CA GLY A 25 0.00 11.41 -7.61
C GLY A 25 1.35 11.88 -7.09
N PHE A 26 2.03 12.71 -7.87
CA PHE A 26 3.21 13.46 -7.47
C PHE A 26 2.99 14.96 -7.65
N ALA A 27 3.36 15.76 -6.65
CA ALA A 27 3.32 17.21 -6.74
C ALA A 27 4.42 17.87 -5.92
N LYS A 28 4.97 18.98 -6.44
CA LYS A 28 5.81 19.89 -5.66
C LYS A 28 4.95 20.93 -4.94
N ALA A 29 5.45 21.50 -3.85
CA ALA A 29 4.81 22.64 -3.21
C ALA A 29 4.52 23.76 -4.24
N PRO A 30 3.37 24.46 -4.17
CA PRO A 30 2.32 24.39 -3.16
C PRO A 30 1.21 23.35 -3.46
N TYR A 31 1.55 22.23 -4.12
CA TYR A 31 0.68 21.07 -4.36
C TYR A 31 -0.58 21.34 -5.19
N ARG A 32 -0.51 22.35 -6.07
CA ARG A 32 -1.63 22.74 -6.95
C ARG A 32 -1.64 21.99 -8.28
N ARG A 33 -0.52 21.43 -8.70
CA ARG A 33 -0.36 20.73 -9.97
C ARG A 33 0.17 19.34 -9.71
N TRP A 34 -0.62 18.34 -10.10
CA TRP A 34 -0.34 16.94 -9.84
C TRP A 34 -0.04 16.21 -11.15
N GLN A 35 0.97 15.36 -11.11
CA GLN A 35 1.22 14.35 -12.13
C GLN A 35 0.66 13.04 -11.61
N TRP A 36 -0.33 12.49 -12.31
CA TRP A 36 -1.00 11.26 -11.92
C TRP A 36 -0.54 10.10 -12.79
N LYS A 37 -0.28 8.96 -12.14
CA LYS A 37 -0.01 7.69 -12.79
C LYS A 37 -1.01 6.66 -12.30
N ASP A 38 -1.62 5.96 -13.25
CA ASP A 38 -2.49 4.83 -12.95
C ASP A 38 -1.65 3.62 -12.54
N LEU A 39 -2.04 2.95 -11.46
CA LEU A 39 -1.34 1.77 -10.95
C LEU A 39 -1.83 0.46 -11.55
N GLY A 40 -2.93 0.48 -12.31
CA GLY A 40 -3.52 -0.71 -12.93
C GLY A 40 -4.14 -1.69 -11.94
N GLU A 41 -4.18 -1.36 -10.64
CA GLU A 41 -4.67 -2.22 -9.57
C GLU A 41 -5.74 -1.50 -8.74
N TYR A 42 -6.83 -2.20 -8.41
CA TYR A 42 -7.79 -1.67 -7.43
C TYR A 42 -7.15 -1.74 -6.04
N ILE A 43 -7.06 -0.59 -5.36
CA ILE A 43 -6.55 -0.52 -3.98
C ILE A 43 -7.53 0.25 -3.10
N GLY A 44 -8.36 -0.49 -2.35
CA GLY A 44 -9.31 0.07 -1.40
C GLY A 44 -8.70 0.34 -0.02
N GLY A 45 -8.91 1.54 0.52
CA GLY A 45 -8.36 1.96 1.82
C GLY A 45 -6.82 1.93 1.86
N PRO A 46 -6.12 2.57 0.90
CA PRO A 46 -4.68 2.45 0.78
C PRO A 46 -3.91 3.08 1.94
N VAL A 47 -2.85 2.42 2.38
CA VAL A 47 -1.77 2.99 3.20
C VAL A 47 -0.45 2.84 2.45
N MET A 48 0.48 3.77 2.69
CA MET A 48 1.78 3.78 2.05
C MET A 48 2.87 4.17 3.05
N HIS A 49 3.98 3.45 3.05
CA HIS A 49 5.13 3.67 3.95
C HIS A 49 6.44 3.71 3.13
N ARG A 50 7.23 4.77 3.29
CA ARG A 50 8.51 4.95 2.59
C ARG A 50 9.50 3.85 3.00
N LEU A 51 10.22 3.28 2.02
CA LEU A 51 11.37 2.38 2.25
C LEU A 51 12.69 3.02 1.80
N SER A 52 12.67 3.72 0.66
CA SER A 52 13.80 4.47 0.11
C SER A 52 13.28 5.63 -0.76
N SER A 53 14.17 6.43 -1.35
CA SER A 53 13.81 7.49 -2.30
C SER A 53 12.92 6.99 -3.45
N GLU A 54 13.09 5.75 -3.88
CA GLU A 54 12.39 5.19 -5.04
C GLU A 54 11.32 4.15 -4.69
N HIS A 55 11.33 3.64 -3.46
CA HIS A 55 10.48 2.53 -3.07
C HIS A 55 9.63 2.84 -1.84
N ALA A 56 8.41 2.30 -1.85
CA ALA A 56 7.49 2.32 -0.72
C ALA A 56 6.79 0.96 -0.58
N LEU A 57 6.40 0.61 0.63
CA LEU A 57 5.37 -0.40 0.84
C LEU A 57 4.00 0.24 0.67
N VAL A 58 3.09 -0.50 0.03
CA VAL A 58 1.68 -0.16 -0.07
C VAL A 58 0.88 -1.32 0.51
N ALA A 59 -0.18 -1.03 1.26
CA ALA A 59 -1.16 -2.04 1.62
C ALA A 59 -2.58 -1.52 1.42
N GLY A 60 -3.51 -2.42 1.15
CA GLY A 60 -4.91 -2.08 0.90
C GLY A 60 -5.69 -3.28 0.39
N ARG A 61 -6.94 -3.03 -0.03
CA ARG A 61 -7.85 -4.04 -0.54
C ARG A 61 -7.61 -4.26 -2.02
N VAL A 62 -7.33 -5.49 -2.42
CA VAL A 62 -7.39 -5.92 -3.81
C VAL A 62 -8.73 -6.63 -4.09
N TRP A 63 -9.21 -6.56 -5.33
CA TRP A 63 -10.36 -7.32 -5.81
C TRP A 63 -9.94 -8.23 -6.97
N THR A 64 -10.15 -9.54 -6.84
CA THR A 64 -9.78 -10.53 -7.86
C THR A 64 -10.93 -10.88 -8.82
N GLY A 65 -11.95 -10.03 -8.91
CA GLY A 65 -13.20 -10.31 -9.63
C GLY A 65 -14.18 -11.19 -8.84
N LYS A 66 -13.70 -12.03 -7.91
CA LYS A 66 -14.54 -12.92 -7.09
C LYS A 66 -14.44 -12.66 -5.59
N GLN A 67 -13.24 -12.33 -5.12
CA GLN A 67 -12.95 -12.17 -3.70
C GLN A 67 -12.15 -10.90 -3.46
N VAL A 68 -12.24 -10.39 -2.24
CA VAL A 68 -11.48 -9.23 -1.78
C VAL A 68 -10.48 -9.66 -0.72
N TYR A 69 -9.27 -9.14 -0.81
CA TYR A 69 -8.20 -9.45 0.15
C TYR A 69 -7.47 -8.19 0.57
N THR A 70 -6.94 -8.20 1.79
CA THR A 70 -5.92 -7.24 2.21
C THR A 70 -4.57 -7.72 1.70
N GLN A 71 -3.86 -6.88 0.95
CA GLN A 71 -2.60 -7.23 0.31
C GLN A 71 -1.54 -6.16 0.57
N VAL A 72 -0.28 -6.58 0.56
CA VAL A 72 0.91 -5.75 0.65
C VAL A 72 1.66 -5.84 -0.68
N TRP A 73 2.09 -4.69 -1.20
CA TRP A 73 2.89 -4.54 -2.40
C TRP A 73 4.16 -3.76 -2.10
N LEU A 74 5.21 -4.02 -2.89
CA LEU A 74 6.30 -3.07 -3.09
C LEU A 74 5.92 -2.16 -4.26
N LEU A 75 5.96 -0.86 -4.04
CA LEU A 75 5.74 0.17 -5.06
C LEU A 75 7.08 0.79 -5.44
N HIS A 76 7.40 0.77 -6.72
CA HIS A 76 8.45 1.63 -7.30
C HIS A 76 7.81 2.95 -7.76
N LEU A 77 8.11 4.05 -7.07
CA LEU A 77 7.43 5.33 -7.25
C LEU A 77 7.68 5.96 -8.62
N PRO A 78 8.93 5.99 -9.16
CA PRO A 78 9.18 6.62 -10.44
C PRO A 78 8.42 5.97 -11.59
N SER A 79 8.33 4.63 -11.61
CA SER A 79 7.64 3.90 -12.69
C SER A 79 6.18 3.56 -12.38
N ALA A 80 5.70 3.83 -11.16
CA ALA A 80 4.37 3.48 -10.68
C ALA A 80 4.06 1.97 -10.83
N LYS A 81 5.07 1.11 -10.67
CA LYS A 81 4.92 -0.35 -10.76
C LYS A 81 4.74 -0.95 -9.38
N LEU A 82 3.71 -1.78 -9.25
CA LEU A 82 3.43 -2.59 -8.06
C LEU A 82 3.96 -4.01 -8.25
N LEU A 83 4.69 -4.49 -7.26
CA LEU A 83 5.06 -5.90 -7.12
C LEU A 83 4.30 -6.47 -5.90
N PRO A 84 3.38 -7.43 -6.11
CA PRO A 84 2.73 -8.12 -5.00
C PRO A 84 3.75 -8.81 -4.10
N LEU A 85 3.65 -8.61 -2.78
CA LEU A 85 4.51 -9.28 -1.81
C LEU A 85 3.72 -10.37 -1.07
N ILE A 86 2.73 -9.96 -0.28
CA ILE A 86 2.05 -10.84 0.68
C ILE A 86 0.56 -10.52 0.69
N ARG A 87 -0.27 -11.57 0.65
CA ARG A 87 -1.70 -11.51 0.91
C ARG A 87 -1.98 -11.91 2.36
N LEU A 88 -2.74 -11.09 3.08
CA LEU A 88 -3.11 -11.37 4.47
C LEU A 88 -4.40 -12.21 4.54
N PRO A 89 -4.59 -13.00 5.62
CA PRO A 89 -5.85 -13.68 5.88
C PRO A 89 -7.03 -12.71 5.79
N SER A 90 -8.01 -13.00 4.94
CA SER A 90 -9.09 -12.09 4.58
C SER A 90 -10.42 -12.84 4.44
N GLY A 91 -11.51 -12.18 4.83
CA GLY A 91 -12.87 -12.72 4.82
C GLY A 91 -13.87 -11.60 5.04
N GLY A 92 -15.05 -11.70 4.40
CA GLY A 92 -16.04 -10.63 4.35
C GLY A 92 -15.45 -9.32 3.80
N ASP A 93 -16.01 -8.20 4.25
CA ASP A 93 -15.37 -6.89 4.07
C ASP A 93 -14.10 -6.80 4.96
N ASN A 94 -12.99 -6.37 4.39
CA ASN A 94 -11.66 -6.39 5.04
C ASN A 94 -10.75 -5.29 4.45
N SER A 95 -9.68 -4.86 5.15
CA SER A 95 -8.65 -3.87 4.73
C SER A 95 -8.49 -2.75 5.76
N TYR A 96 -8.40 -1.49 5.30
CA TYR A 96 -7.97 -0.30 6.02
C TYR A 96 -6.71 -0.56 6.86
N PRO A 97 -5.61 -1.05 6.23
CA PRO A 97 -4.40 -1.35 6.95
C PRO A 97 -3.75 -0.09 7.54
N GLY A 98 -3.24 -0.24 8.75
CA GLY A 98 -2.25 0.65 9.36
C GLY A 98 -0.89 -0.04 9.35
N MET A 99 0.19 0.71 9.15
CA MET A 99 1.52 0.15 8.91
C MET A 99 2.59 0.85 9.73
N VAL A 100 3.43 0.08 10.43
CA VAL A 100 4.61 0.58 11.17
C VAL A 100 5.77 -0.38 10.97
N ILE A 101 6.96 0.15 10.68
CA ILE A 101 8.21 -0.62 10.65
C ILE A 101 9.01 -0.34 11.93
N LYS A 102 9.53 -1.40 12.57
CA LYS A 102 10.45 -1.31 13.70
C LYS A 102 11.51 -2.41 13.61
N GLY A 103 12.77 -2.02 13.41
CA GLY A 103 13.84 -2.97 13.15
C GLY A 103 13.58 -3.75 11.86
N ASP A 104 13.70 -5.07 11.90
CA ASP A 104 13.41 -5.95 10.75
C ASP A 104 11.91 -6.25 10.57
N ALA A 105 11.07 -5.81 11.51
CA ALA A 105 9.65 -6.16 11.54
C ALA A 105 8.75 -5.08 10.94
N LEU A 106 7.78 -5.52 10.15
CA LEU A 106 6.62 -4.79 9.68
C LEU A 106 5.39 -5.22 10.47
N TYR A 107 4.79 -4.27 11.17
CA TYR A 107 3.52 -4.42 11.88
C TYR A 107 2.39 -3.85 11.03
N LEU A 108 1.38 -4.67 10.78
CA LEU A 108 0.21 -4.33 9.96
C LEU A 108 -1.08 -4.60 10.73
N SER A 109 -1.77 -3.55 11.16
CA SER A 109 -3.12 -3.68 11.70
C SER A 109 -4.14 -3.62 10.57
N TYR A 110 -5.16 -4.47 10.53
CA TYR A 110 -6.21 -4.43 9.50
C TYR A 110 -7.48 -5.09 9.99
N TYR A 111 -8.66 -4.72 9.49
CA TYR A 111 -9.90 -5.41 9.85
C TYR A 111 -10.25 -6.54 8.87
N SER A 112 -10.90 -7.59 9.38
CA SER A 112 -11.33 -8.74 8.60
C SER A 112 -12.38 -9.59 9.34
N ALA A 113 -13.04 -10.52 8.65
CA ALA A 113 -13.95 -11.51 9.21
C ALA A 113 -13.51 -12.97 8.92
N HIS A 114 -12.21 -13.21 8.73
CA HIS A 114 -11.68 -14.48 8.22
C HIS A 114 -11.65 -15.67 9.21
N ILE A 115 -11.85 -15.43 10.52
CA ILE A 115 -11.82 -16.51 11.52
C ILE A 115 -13.22 -17.06 11.80
N ASP A 116 -14.16 -16.19 12.20
CA ASP A 116 -15.48 -16.56 12.71
C ASP A 116 -16.63 -15.84 11.99
N GLY A 117 -16.34 -15.17 10.86
CA GLY A 117 -17.33 -14.40 10.11
C GLY A 117 -17.71 -13.06 10.75
N GLN A 118 -17.09 -12.67 11.88
CA GLN A 118 -17.33 -11.38 12.52
C GLN A 118 -16.21 -10.37 12.24
N PRO A 119 -16.52 -9.10 11.94
CA PRO A 119 -15.49 -8.08 11.75
C PRO A 119 -14.67 -7.84 13.03
N ARG A 120 -13.36 -8.03 12.94
CA ARG A 120 -12.38 -7.79 14.01
C ARG A 120 -11.15 -7.10 13.44
N VAL A 121 -10.39 -6.40 14.29
CA VAL A 121 -9.07 -5.86 13.94
C VAL A 121 -8.01 -6.90 14.31
N TYR A 122 -7.13 -7.21 13.36
CA TYR A 122 -6.02 -8.14 13.50
C TYR A 122 -4.70 -7.42 13.35
N LEU A 123 -3.64 -8.03 13.89
CA LEU A 123 -2.25 -7.59 13.71
C LEU A 123 -1.48 -8.70 13.00
N ALA A 124 -0.94 -8.41 11.82
CA ALA A 124 0.09 -9.22 11.18
C ALA A 124 1.47 -8.66 11.52
N THR A 125 2.42 -9.54 11.82
CA THR A 125 3.84 -9.20 11.99
C THR A 125 4.64 -9.95 10.95
N LEU A 126 5.34 -9.23 10.09
CA LEU A 126 6.17 -9.77 9.00
C LEU A 126 7.63 -9.38 9.25
N THR A 127 8.57 -10.28 8.98
CA THR A 127 10.02 -10.02 9.09
C THR A 127 10.67 -9.99 7.71
N GLY A 128 11.94 -9.56 7.63
CA GLY A 128 12.69 -9.46 6.38
C GLY A 128 12.70 -8.08 5.73
N ILE A 129 12.31 -7.02 6.44
CA ILE A 129 12.41 -5.64 5.92
C ILE A 129 13.86 -5.27 5.60
N ASN A 130 14.82 -5.67 6.42
CA ASN A 130 16.23 -5.38 6.16
C ASN A 130 16.72 -6.07 4.88
N THR A 131 16.29 -7.31 4.66
CA THR A 131 16.60 -8.06 3.43
C THR A 131 15.99 -7.36 2.21
N LEU A 132 14.73 -6.93 2.29
CA LEU A 132 14.07 -6.19 1.23
C LEU A 132 14.80 -4.87 0.92
N LEU A 133 15.20 -4.12 1.96
CA LEU A 133 15.97 -2.89 1.81
C LEU A 133 17.32 -3.12 1.14
N ASN A 134 17.98 -4.25 1.39
CA ASN A 134 19.23 -4.59 0.73
C ASN A 134 19.04 -4.94 -0.76
N ILE A 135 17.94 -5.62 -1.10
CA ILE A 135 17.62 -5.96 -2.50
C ILE A 135 17.32 -4.71 -3.32
N ILE A 136 16.54 -3.77 -2.79
CA ILE A 136 16.12 -2.56 -3.54
C ILE A 136 17.19 -1.45 -3.58
N LYS A 137 18.30 -1.60 -2.84
CA LYS A 137 19.45 -0.68 -2.87
C LYS A 137 20.48 -1.06 -3.95
N GLN A 138 20.42 -2.29 -4.44
CA GLN A 138 21.25 -2.78 -5.56
C GLN A 138 20.64 -2.33 -6.88
#